data_AF-A0A6L5HW51-F1
#
_entry.id   AF-A0A6L5HW51-F1
#
_cell.length_a   1.000
_cell.length_b   1.000
_cell.length_c   1.000
_cell.angle_alpha   90.00
_cell.angle_beta   90.00
_cell.angle_gamma   90.00
#
_symmetry.space_group_name_H-M   'P 1'
#
loop_
_entity.id
_entity.type
_entity.pdbx_description
1 polymer ?
#
loop_
_entity_poly.entity_id
_entity_poly.type
_entity_poly.pdbx_seq_one_letter_code
_entity_poly.pdbx_strand_id
1 'polypeptide(L)'
;MKLASTLPDTPALRELMQLLHEEIALPEHKTISLKTSINLDLGCNGSDAQHLMETLEERFGLELADYDAYRYFHPAGNDPHFKRNAKGRGNKVPLTIGMLYEAIRLGHWDTQALEA
;
A
#
# COMPACT_ATOMS: atom_id res chain seq x y z
N MET A 1 -1.15 -17.22 7.24
CA MET A 1 -1.83 -15.95 7.61
C MET A 1 -3.29 -16.19 7.98
N LYS A 2 -3.88 -15.33 8.82
CA LYS A 2 -5.33 -15.32 9.06
C LYS A 2 -5.97 -14.19 8.26
N LEU A 3 -6.91 -14.52 7.38
CA LEU A 3 -7.69 -13.56 6.60
C LEU A 3 -8.98 -13.23 7.33
N ALA A 4 -9.35 -11.95 7.41
CA ALA A 4 -10.63 -11.54 7.95
C ALA A 4 -11.77 -12.04 7.06
N SER A 5 -12.87 -12.50 7.66
CA SER A 5 -14.08 -12.92 6.96
C SER A 5 -14.81 -11.79 6.20
N THR A 6 -14.35 -10.55 6.36
CA THR A 6 -14.85 -9.38 5.63
C THR A 6 -14.15 -9.17 4.28
N LEU A 7 -13.16 -10.00 3.93
CA LEU A 7 -12.44 -9.88 2.68
C LEU A 7 -13.26 -10.45 1.51
N PRO A 8 -13.40 -9.72 0.39
CA PRO A 8 -14.09 -10.23 -0.78
C PRO A 8 -13.30 -11.36 -1.45
N ASP A 9 -13.97 -12.45 -1.82
CA ASP A 9 -13.32 -13.61 -2.46
C ASP A 9 -13.12 -13.41 -3.98
N THR A 10 -12.40 -12.34 -4.36
CA THR A 10 -12.14 -12.02 -5.78
C THR A 10 -10.73 -12.45 -6.20
N PRO A 11 -10.52 -12.80 -7.49
CA PRO A 11 -9.19 -13.16 -7.98
C PRO A 11 -8.16 -12.04 -7.77
N ALA A 12 -8.54 -10.78 -8.01
CA ALA A 12 -7.67 -9.63 -7.76
C ALA A 12 -7.20 -9.51 -6.30
N LEU A 13 -8.07 -9.81 -5.32
CA LEU A 13 -7.67 -9.76 -3.92
C LEU A 13 -6.72 -10.91 -3.58
N ARG A 14 -6.98 -12.12 -4.09
CA ARG A 14 -6.09 -13.27 -3.88
C ARG A 14 -4.69 -13.00 -4.42
N GLU A 15 -4.60 -12.44 -5.63
CA GLU A 15 -3.32 -12.08 -6.25
C GLU A 15 -2.61 -10.97 -5.48
N LEU A 16 -3.34 -9.92 -5.04
CA LEU A 16 -2.80 -8.89 -4.16
C LEU A 16 -2.26 -9.48 -2.85
N MET A 17 -3.00 -10.39 -2.20
CA MET A 17 -2.56 -11.04 -0.96
C MET A 17 -1.32 -11.90 -1.18
N GLN A 18 -1.20 -12.56 -2.33
CA GLN A 18 -0.02 -13.33 -2.68
C GLN A 18 1.20 -12.43 -2.86
N LEU A 19 1.05 -11.35 -3.63
CA LEU A 19 2.12 -10.37 -3.84
C LEU A 19 2.58 -9.76 -2.50
N LEU A 20 1.64 -9.36 -1.64
CA LEU A 20 2.00 -8.86 -0.31
C LEU A 20 2.68 -9.94 0.55
N HIS A 21 2.32 -11.21 0.42
CA HIS A 21 3.03 -12.26 1.14
C HIS A 21 4.47 -12.41 0.66
N GLU A 22 4.72 -12.33 -0.65
CA GLU A 22 6.06 -12.43 -1.25
C GLU A 22 6.94 -11.21 -0.92
N GLU A 23 6.38 -10.00 -1.03
CA GLU A 23 7.14 -8.74 -0.92
C GLU A 23 7.40 -8.31 0.53
N ILE A 24 6.41 -8.44 1.42
CA ILE A 24 6.46 -7.87 2.78
C ILE A 24 6.36 -8.92 3.89
N ALA A 25 6.35 -10.21 3.54
CA ALA A 25 6.27 -11.34 4.47
C ALA A 25 5.14 -11.19 5.51
N LEU A 26 3.89 -11.28 5.05
CA LEU A 26 2.72 -11.07 5.91
C LEU A 26 2.76 -11.89 7.22
N PRO A 27 2.51 -11.26 8.38
CA PRO A 27 2.58 -11.92 9.67
C PRO A 27 1.52 -13.01 9.82
N GLU A 28 1.94 -14.22 10.20
CA GLU A 28 1.06 -15.39 10.30
C GLU A 28 0.06 -15.31 11.45
N HIS A 29 0.45 -14.60 12.52
CA HIS A 29 -0.31 -14.45 13.76
C HIS A 29 -1.28 -13.26 13.75
N LYS A 30 -1.22 -12.38 12.73
CA LYS A 30 -2.08 -11.20 12.60
C LYS A 30 -3.24 -11.51 11.66
N THR A 31 -4.41 -10.94 11.98
CA THR A 31 -5.56 -11.01 11.07
C THR A 31 -5.46 -9.87 10.07
N ILE A 32 -5.33 -10.21 8.79
CA ILE A 32 -5.23 -9.26 7.69
C ILE A 32 -6.64 -8.94 7.19
N SER A 33 -6.92 -7.64 7.00
CA SER A 33 -8.22 -7.11 6.58
C SER A 33 -8.01 -5.90 5.65
N LEU A 34 -9.06 -5.44 4.95
CA LEU A 34 -8.94 -4.26 4.06
C LEU A 34 -8.45 -3.01 4.80
N LYS A 35 -8.78 -2.86 6.09
CA LYS A 35 -8.33 -1.75 6.92
C LYS A 35 -6.88 -1.88 7.43
N THR A 36 -6.22 -3.02 7.19
CA THR A 36 -4.84 -3.23 7.62
C THR A 36 -3.93 -2.30 6.82
N SER A 37 -3.11 -1.53 7.53
CA SER A 37 -2.25 -0.52 6.91
C SER A 37 -0.90 -1.12 6.50
N ILE A 38 -0.54 -1.05 5.23
CA ILE A 38 0.73 -1.56 4.71
C ILE A 38 1.93 -0.88 5.40
N ASN A 39 1.86 0.44 5.52
CA ASN A 39 2.90 1.27 6.12
C ASN A 39 2.98 1.19 7.65
N LEU A 40 1.83 1.14 8.34
CA LEU A 40 1.77 1.20 9.80
C LEU A 40 1.66 -0.18 10.46
N ASP A 41 0.79 -1.07 9.94
CA ASP A 41 0.53 -2.38 10.53
C ASP A 41 1.54 -3.44 10.11
N LEU A 42 2.09 -3.32 8.90
CA LEU A 42 3.03 -4.26 8.30
C LEU A 42 4.46 -3.70 8.20
N GLY A 43 4.63 -2.41 8.49
CA GLY A 43 5.95 -1.77 8.54
C GLY A 43 6.62 -1.54 7.18
N CYS A 44 5.94 -1.82 6.07
CA CYS A 44 6.47 -1.63 4.72
C CYS A 44 6.62 -0.13 4.41
N ASN A 45 7.86 0.35 4.37
CA ASN A 45 8.22 1.76 4.15
C ASN A 45 9.53 1.84 3.37
N GLY A 46 9.92 3.06 2.97
CA GLY A 46 11.21 3.28 2.31
C GLY A 46 11.34 2.47 1.02
N SER A 47 12.46 1.76 0.88
CA SER A 47 12.77 0.97 -0.32
C SER A 47 11.79 -0.19 -0.53
N ASP A 48 11.33 -0.83 0.55
CA ASP A 48 10.37 -1.96 0.45
C ASP A 48 9.02 -1.47 -0.12
N ALA A 49 8.58 -0.30 0.31
CA ALA A 49 7.36 0.32 -0.20
C ALA A 49 7.49 0.76 -1.65
N GLN A 50 8.66 1.27 -2.04
CA GLN A 50 8.90 1.65 -3.43
C GLN A 50 8.80 0.43 -4.34
N HIS A 51 9.51 -0.65 -4.00
CA HIS A 51 9.52 -1.89 -4.77
C HIS A 51 8.12 -2.53 -4.86
N LEU A 52 7.36 -2.50 -3.76
CA LEU A 52 5.98 -2.95 -3.73
C LEU A 52 5.10 -2.21 -4.76
N MET A 53 5.21 -0.88 -4.81
CA MET A 53 4.39 -0.05 -5.71
C MET A 53 4.80 -0.22 -7.17
N GLU A 54 6.10 -0.33 -7.46
CA GLU A 54 6.62 -0.65 -8.80
C GLU A 54 6.08 -2.01 -9.28
N THR A 55 6.12 -3.02 -8.41
CA THR A 55 5.61 -4.36 -8.73
C THR A 55 4.10 -4.34 -8.95
N LEU A 56 3.34 -3.51 -8.20
CA LEU A 56 1.90 -3.35 -8.39
C LEU A 56 1.56 -2.75 -9.75
N GLU A 57 2.27 -1.70 -10.16
CA GLU A 57 2.14 -1.09 -11.48
C GLU A 57 2.40 -2.11 -12.59
N GLU A 58 3.51 -2.86 -12.49
CA GLU A 58 3.89 -3.85 -13.52
C GLU A 58 2.98 -5.09 -13.54
N ARG A 59 2.58 -5.60 -12.38
CA ARG A 59 1.80 -6.86 -12.28
C ARG A 59 0.34 -6.67 -12.61
N PHE A 60 -0.26 -5.58 -12.13
CA PHE A 60 -1.68 -5.31 -12.30
C PHE A 60 -1.99 -4.32 -13.41
N GLY A 61 -0.97 -3.71 -14.02
CA GLY A 61 -1.15 -2.61 -14.97
C GLY A 61 -1.78 -1.38 -14.28
N LEU A 62 -1.46 -1.18 -13.01
CA LEU A 62 -2.04 -0.12 -12.19
C LEU A 62 -1.43 1.24 -12.56
N GLU A 63 -2.24 2.17 -13.06
CA GLU A 63 -1.75 3.51 -13.39
C GLU A 63 -1.60 4.39 -12.13
N LEU A 64 -0.36 4.69 -11.74
CA LEU A 64 -0.01 5.49 -10.55
C LEU A 64 0.03 7.02 -10.81
N ALA A 65 -0.83 7.53 -11.70
CA ALA A 65 -0.75 8.92 -12.18
C ALA A 65 -0.86 10.00 -11.06
N ASP A 66 -1.72 9.79 -10.07
CA ASP A 66 -1.93 10.72 -8.93
C ASP A 66 -1.31 10.21 -7.62
N TYR A 67 -0.53 9.13 -7.66
CA TYR A 67 0.06 8.52 -6.48
C TYR A 67 1.23 9.36 -5.93
N ASP A 68 1.15 9.78 -4.66
CA ASP A 68 2.25 10.43 -3.94
C ASP A 68 2.79 9.52 -2.83
N ALA A 69 3.96 8.91 -3.06
CA ALA A 69 4.63 8.06 -2.08
C ALA A 69 4.91 8.77 -0.74
N TYR A 70 5.11 10.09 -0.74
CA TYR A 70 5.38 10.87 0.47
C TYR A 70 4.14 11.02 1.36
N ARG A 71 2.95 10.83 0.81
CA ARG A 71 1.67 10.88 1.52
C ARG A 71 1.47 9.67 2.43
N TYR A 72 1.96 8.51 1.98
CA TYR A 72 1.72 7.22 2.60
C TYR A 72 2.95 6.68 3.35
N PHE A 73 4.13 6.74 2.74
CA PHE A 73 5.30 6.02 3.25
C PHE A 73 6.26 6.90 4.06
N HIS A 74 7.00 6.27 4.97
CA HIS A 74 8.16 6.90 5.58
C HIS A 74 9.40 6.77 4.71
N PRO A 75 10.30 7.77 4.72
CA PRO A 75 11.60 7.61 4.08
C PRO A 75 12.35 6.43 4.67
N ALA A 76 13.13 5.75 3.82
CA ALA A 76 14.22 4.92 4.30
C ALA A 76 15.27 5.83 4.98
N GLY A 77 15.26 5.89 6.30
CA GLY A 77 16.31 6.54 7.09
C GLY A 77 16.22 8.07 7.24
N ASN A 78 17.38 8.67 7.53
CA ASN A 78 17.53 10.08 7.89
C ASN A 78 17.80 10.98 6.67
N ASP A 79 17.22 10.65 5.51
CA ASP A 79 17.51 11.35 4.26
C ASP A 79 17.09 12.84 4.34
N PRO A 80 18.05 13.79 4.28
CA PRO A 80 17.75 15.21 4.46
C PRO A 80 16.89 15.79 3.33
N HIS A 81 16.97 15.25 2.11
CA HIS A 81 16.14 15.69 0.98
C HIS A 81 14.69 15.25 1.19
N PHE A 82 14.48 14.04 1.69
CA PHE A 82 13.14 13.55 2.01
C PHE A 82 12.48 14.34 3.15
N LYS A 83 13.23 14.72 4.19
CA LYS A 83 12.73 15.58 5.27
C LYS A 83 12.33 16.97 4.79
N ARG A 84 13.06 17.53 3.82
CA ARG A 84 12.77 18.84 3.26
C ARG A 84 11.50 18.82 2.39
N ASN A 85 11.28 17.73 1.65
CA ASN A 85 10.10 17.55 0.80
C ASN A 85 8.85 17.11 1.58
N ALA A 86 9.01 16.48 2.74
CA ALA A 86 7.89 16.13 3.64
C ALA A 86 7.34 17.35 4.41
N LYS A 87 8.10 18.46 4.47
CA LYS A 87 7.72 19.66 5.22
C LYS A 87 6.61 20.41 4.47
N GLY A 88 5.36 20.24 4.91
CA GLY A 88 4.17 20.89 4.34
C GLY A 88 3.13 19.92 3.74
N ARG A 89 3.41 18.62 3.68
CA ARG A 89 2.53 17.61 3.05
C ARG A 89 1.41 17.05 3.94
N GLY A 90 1.05 17.72 5.04
CA GLY A 90 -0.05 17.29 5.91
C GLY A 90 0.27 16.07 6.79
N ASN A 91 -0.76 15.56 7.50
CA ASN A 91 -0.65 14.32 8.27
C ASN A 91 -0.53 13.13 7.33
N LYS A 92 0.31 12.15 7.68
CA LYS A 92 0.45 10.91 6.92
C LYS A 92 -0.85 10.12 6.94
N VAL A 93 -1.28 9.65 5.78
CA VAL A 93 -2.46 8.81 5.63
C VAL A 93 -2.01 7.33 5.65
N PRO A 94 -2.67 6.45 6.41
CA PRO A 94 -2.40 5.02 6.32
C PRO A 94 -2.77 4.50 4.93
N LEU A 95 -1.81 3.88 4.23
CA LEU A 95 -2.11 3.15 2.99
C LEU A 95 -2.61 1.78 3.36
N THR A 96 -3.89 1.52 3.11
CA THR A 96 -4.53 0.27 3.52
C THR A 96 -4.61 -0.72 2.37
N ILE A 97 -4.75 -2.01 2.69
CA ILE A 97 -4.99 -3.07 1.69
C ILE A 97 -6.24 -2.78 0.86
N GLY A 98 -7.27 -2.17 1.48
CA GLY A 98 -8.48 -1.75 0.79
C GLY A 98 -8.20 -0.74 -0.32
N MET A 99 -7.32 0.23 -0.07
CA MET A 99 -6.94 1.21 -1.09
C MET A 99 -6.24 0.55 -2.28
N LEU A 100 -5.29 -0.36 -2.03
CA LEU A 100 -4.63 -1.13 -3.10
C LEU A 100 -5.64 -1.96 -3.90
N TYR A 101 -6.54 -2.64 -3.20
CA TYR A 101 -7.56 -3.47 -3.82
C TYR A 101 -8.50 -2.66 -4.72
N GLU A 102 -8.97 -1.52 -4.25
CA GLU A 102 -9.84 -0.64 -5.02
C GLU A 102 -9.10 -0.06 -6.23
N ALA A 103 -7.83 0.36 -6.06
CA ALA A 103 -7.00 0.87 -7.14
C ALA A 103 -6.79 -0.18 -8.25
N ILE A 104 -6.48 -1.43 -7.87
CA ILE A 104 -6.36 -2.55 -8.80
C ILE A 104 -7.69 -2.81 -9.52
N ARG A 105 -8.82 -2.76 -8.79
CA ARG A 105 -10.15 -2.96 -9.37
C ARG A 105 -10.52 -1.88 -10.39
N LEU A 106 -10.07 -0.65 -10.16
CA LEU A 106 -10.26 0.50 -11.05
C LEU A 106 -9.20 0.60 -12.15
N GLY A 107 -8.07 -0.09 -12.00
CA GLY A 107 -6.91 -0.03 -12.91
C GLY A 107 -6.09 1.25 -12.81
N HIS A 108 -6.43 2.16 -11.88
CA HIS A 108 -5.72 3.42 -11.69
C HIS A 108 -5.79 3.87 -10.23
N TRP A 109 -4.83 4.70 -9.84
CA TRP A 109 -4.77 5.31 -8.52
C TRP A 109 -5.56 6.62 -8.48
N ASP A 110 -6.70 6.62 -7.79
CA ASP A 110 -7.49 7.83 -7.51
C ASP A 110 -7.39 8.16 -6.01
N THR A 111 -6.45 9.05 -5.64
CA THR A 111 -6.24 9.42 -4.23
C THR A 111 -7.52 9.94 -3.58
N GLN A 112 -8.34 10.69 -4.31
CA GLN A 112 -9.55 11.28 -3.73
C GLN A 112 -10.62 10.20 -3.45
N ALA A 113 -10.81 9.25 -4.36
CA ALA A 113 -11.75 8.15 -4.16
C ALA A 113 -11.28 7.16 -3.08
N LEU A 114 -9.97 6.92 -3.00
CA LEU A 114 -9.37 5.98 -2.05
C LEU A 114 -9.33 6.50 -0.61
N GLU A 115 -9.27 7.82 -0.43
CA GLU A 115 -9.23 8.48 0.89
C GLU A 115 -10.59 9.01 1.38
N ALA A 116 -11.65 8.90 0.58
CA ALA A 116 -12.99 9.43 0.86
C ALA A 116 -13.75 8.73 2.00
#